data_AF-A0A940SPL3-F1
#
_entry.id   AF-A0A940SPL3-F1
#
_cell.length_a   1.000
_cell.length_b   1.000
_cell.length_c   1.000
_cell.angle_alpha   90.00
_cell.angle_beta   90.00
_cell.angle_gamma   90.00
#
_symmetry.space_group_name_H-M   'P 1'
#
loop_
_entity.id
_entity.type
_entity.pdbx_description
1 polymer ?
#
loop_
_entity_poly.entity_id
_entity_poly.type
_entity_poly.pdbx_seq_one_letter_code
_entity_poly.pdbx_strand_id
1 'polypeptide(L)'
;VIASNKAESASGGGIYVFGNGMTSQNTFKLNNIEFTNNTAGENGGAINMDTCTPNMCASGCTFKSNHAGKNGGAINRDKSRVGTSYEFYVTNGTFDSNWAFGGTGGAINDATGCPVKVTTSVFTFNQCHGNGGAINAGTVEVTDSEFEHNKSMGNGGAIRGYQNSCVYENIVKGSNFKFNSAALGGGALYFGTFHDTLIEDCTIADNSASNGGGITNHGCMIVKNCEIYGNSASDCGGGIYLGEKAEMDYKMRCTHLTVSGGNIYRNSAKRGTVLYYVSGSDYKFVDGAQYNGSIY
;
A
#
# COMPACT_ATOMS: atom_id res chain seq x y z
N VAL A 1 -26.87 3.32 -1.74
CA VAL A 1 -26.09 2.69 -2.83
C VAL A 1 -25.92 3.72 -3.95
N ILE A 2 -24.70 3.89 -4.45
CA ILE A 2 -24.36 4.71 -5.62
C ILE A 2 -23.77 3.74 -6.65
N ALA A 3 -24.50 3.48 -7.72
CA ALA A 3 -24.18 2.38 -8.62
C ALA A 3 -24.23 2.75 -10.10
N SER A 4 -23.35 2.13 -10.90
CA SER A 4 -23.38 2.17 -12.36
C SER A 4 -23.32 3.57 -12.98
N ASN A 5 -22.75 4.54 -12.25
CA ASN A 5 -22.54 5.88 -12.77
C ASN A 5 -21.26 5.91 -13.62
N LYS A 6 -21.24 6.77 -14.65
CA LYS A 6 -20.12 6.86 -15.59
C LYS A 6 -19.75 8.32 -15.86
N ALA A 7 -18.52 8.69 -15.54
CA ALA A 7 -17.89 9.92 -16.00
C ALA A 7 -16.96 9.58 -17.18
N GLU A 8 -17.35 9.92 -18.43
CA GLU A 8 -16.70 9.35 -19.62
C GLU A 8 -15.24 9.78 -19.82
N SER A 9 -14.96 11.07 -19.67
CA SER A 9 -13.62 11.67 -19.82
C SER A 9 -13.25 12.55 -18.63
N ALA A 10 -13.84 12.24 -17.47
CA ALA A 10 -13.66 13.00 -16.24
C ALA A 10 -13.44 12.05 -15.07
N SER A 11 -13.13 12.63 -13.92
CA SER A 11 -12.92 11.90 -12.67
C SER A 11 -14.22 11.78 -11.87
N GLY A 12 -14.27 10.88 -10.88
CA GLY A 12 -15.36 10.80 -9.91
C GLY A 12 -16.61 10.17 -10.49
N GLY A 13 -16.54 8.89 -10.84
CA GLY A 13 -17.63 8.21 -11.55
C GLY A 13 -18.95 8.24 -10.80
N GLY A 14 -18.94 8.15 -9.47
CA GLY A 14 -20.11 8.36 -8.61
C GLY A 14 -20.16 9.74 -7.95
N ILE A 15 -19.04 10.22 -7.41
CA ILE A 15 -18.94 11.52 -6.72
C ILE A 15 -17.65 12.23 -7.14
N TYR A 16 -17.79 13.51 -7.47
CA TYR A 16 -16.66 14.44 -7.60
C TYR A 16 -16.72 15.47 -6.47
N VAL A 17 -15.68 15.51 -5.64
CA VAL A 17 -15.52 16.52 -4.58
C VAL A 17 -14.54 17.59 -5.07
N PHE A 18 -15.08 18.77 -5.38
CA PHE A 18 -14.29 19.94 -5.77
C PHE A 18 -14.05 20.85 -4.56
N GLY A 19 -12.77 21.13 -4.26
CA GLY A 19 -12.35 21.88 -3.08
C GLY A 19 -11.77 23.26 -3.41
N ASN A 20 -12.58 24.24 -3.83
CA ASN A 20 -12.11 25.62 -3.84
C ASN A 20 -12.31 26.24 -2.44
N GLY A 21 -11.21 26.52 -1.73
CA GLY A 21 -11.23 27.15 -0.41
C GLY A 21 -11.52 26.23 0.77
N MET A 22 -11.41 24.91 0.61
CA MET A 22 -11.55 23.96 1.73
C MET A 22 -10.28 23.95 2.60
N THR A 23 -10.47 23.92 3.92
CA THR A 23 -9.38 23.86 4.92
C THR A 23 -9.34 22.48 5.56
N SER A 24 -8.30 22.19 6.36
CA SER A 24 -8.22 20.93 7.14
C SER A 24 -9.33 20.75 8.17
N GLN A 25 -10.16 21.77 8.40
CA GLN A 25 -11.35 21.70 9.26
C GLN A 25 -12.55 21.05 8.56
N ASN A 26 -12.56 21.02 7.23
CA ASN A 26 -13.63 20.37 6.49
C ASN A 26 -13.39 18.85 6.49
N THR A 27 -14.47 18.06 6.56
CA THR A 27 -14.39 16.59 6.45
C THR A 27 -15.48 16.07 5.53
N PHE A 28 -15.10 15.29 4.52
CA PHE A 28 -16.01 14.50 3.72
C PHE A 28 -16.24 13.14 4.38
N LYS A 29 -17.43 12.94 4.96
CA LYS A 29 -17.76 11.74 5.74
C LYS A 29 -18.72 10.84 4.98
N LEU A 30 -18.39 9.57 4.89
CA LEU A 30 -19.21 8.51 4.34
C LEU A 30 -19.45 7.47 5.42
N ASN A 31 -20.71 7.12 5.66
CA ASN A 31 -21.09 6.12 6.67
C ASN A 31 -22.05 5.12 6.03
N ASN A 32 -21.66 3.84 6.00
CA ASN A 32 -22.48 2.74 5.52
C ASN A 32 -23.00 2.94 4.08
N ILE A 33 -22.14 3.44 3.20
CA ILE A 33 -22.46 3.67 1.79
C ILE A 33 -21.80 2.60 0.92
N GLU A 34 -22.57 2.06 -0.03
CA GLU A 34 -22.07 1.20 -1.08
C GLU A 34 -21.89 1.98 -2.39
N PHE A 35 -20.70 1.89 -2.97
CA PHE A 35 -20.33 2.34 -4.32
C PHE A 35 -20.03 1.12 -5.18
N THR A 36 -20.86 0.84 -6.19
CA THR A 36 -20.66 -0.34 -7.03
C THR A 36 -20.72 -0.06 -8.52
N ASN A 37 -19.81 -0.65 -9.31
CA ASN A 37 -19.79 -0.53 -10.77
C ASN A 37 -19.73 0.92 -11.29
N ASN A 38 -19.19 1.86 -10.51
CA ASN A 38 -19.02 3.22 -11.00
C ASN A 38 -17.73 3.31 -11.82
N THR A 39 -17.75 4.10 -12.89
CA THR A 39 -16.66 4.23 -13.84
C THR A 39 -16.28 5.69 -14.06
N ALA A 40 -14.98 5.97 -14.03
CA ALA A 40 -14.41 7.27 -14.41
C ALA A 40 -13.36 7.07 -15.51
N GLY A 41 -13.39 7.91 -16.55
CA GLY A 41 -12.39 7.92 -17.61
C GLY A 41 -11.01 8.37 -17.11
N GLU A 42 -10.98 9.14 -16.02
CA GLU A 42 -9.74 9.61 -15.40
C GLU A 42 -9.51 8.99 -14.03
N ASN A 43 -9.80 9.69 -12.93
CA ASN A 43 -9.47 9.23 -11.59
C ASN A 43 -10.72 8.93 -10.76
N GLY A 44 -10.60 8.08 -9.75
CA GLY A 44 -11.65 7.88 -8.75
C GLY A 44 -12.89 7.27 -9.37
N GLY A 45 -12.86 5.96 -9.65
CA GLY A 45 -13.98 5.29 -10.33
C GLY A 45 -15.29 5.43 -9.56
N ALA A 46 -15.24 5.43 -8.23
CA ALA A 46 -16.35 5.84 -7.38
C ALA A 46 -16.25 7.31 -6.99
N ILE A 47 -15.12 7.72 -6.40
CA ILE A 47 -14.97 9.03 -5.78
C ILE A 47 -13.67 9.66 -6.22
N ASN A 48 -13.74 10.88 -6.75
CA ASN A 48 -12.57 11.72 -6.92
C ASN A 48 -12.61 12.92 -6.00
N MET A 49 -11.50 13.17 -5.33
CA MET A 49 -11.27 14.30 -4.44
C MET A 49 -10.12 15.14 -5.01
N ASP A 50 -10.45 16.33 -5.49
CA ASP A 50 -9.51 17.22 -6.18
C ASP A 50 -8.57 17.99 -5.21
N THR A 51 -7.67 18.82 -5.75
CA THR A 51 -6.69 19.57 -4.94
C THR A 51 -7.33 20.43 -3.82
N CYS A 52 -6.66 20.54 -2.66
CA CYS A 52 -7.15 21.20 -1.43
C CYS A 52 -8.33 20.49 -0.74
N THR A 53 -8.38 19.17 -0.81
CA THR A 53 -9.51 18.43 -0.27
C THR A 53 -9.51 18.31 1.25
N PRO A 54 -10.70 18.25 1.86
CA PRO A 54 -10.89 18.05 3.28
C PRO A 54 -10.34 16.69 3.72
N ASN A 55 -10.28 16.49 5.03
CA ASN A 55 -10.17 15.13 5.58
C ASN A 55 -11.25 14.25 4.96
N MET A 56 -10.95 12.99 4.63
CA MET A 56 -12.00 12.03 4.29
C MET A 56 -12.04 10.91 5.31
N CYS A 57 -13.25 10.52 5.66
CA CYS A 57 -13.55 9.46 6.60
C CYS A 57 -14.61 8.55 5.96
N ALA A 58 -14.24 7.32 5.64
CA ALA A 58 -15.14 6.30 5.15
C ALA A 58 -15.30 5.20 6.20
N SER A 59 -16.48 5.11 6.80
CA SER A 59 -16.79 4.12 7.83
C SER A 59 -17.89 3.17 7.35
N GLY A 60 -17.67 1.86 7.46
CA GLY A 60 -18.67 0.84 7.07
C GLY A 60 -19.00 0.84 5.58
N CYS A 61 -18.16 1.45 4.75
CA CYS A 61 -18.44 1.65 3.33
C CYS A 61 -17.94 0.48 2.48
N THR A 62 -18.67 0.17 1.41
CA THR A 62 -18.29 -0.84 0.43
C THR A 62 -18.00 -0.19 -0.91
N PHE A 63 -16.85 -0.50 -1.51
CA PHE A 63 -16.45 -0.08 -2.84
C PHE A 63 -16.20 -1.33 -3.67
N LYS A 64 -17.13 -1.64 -4.57
CA LYS A 64 -17.10 -2.88 -5.35
C LYS A 64 -17.07 -2.64 -6.84
N SER A 65 -16.11 -3.22 -7.54
CA SER A 65 -16.05 -3.21 -9.02
C SER A 65 -16.06 -1.80 -9.61
N ASN A 66 -15.48 -0.82 -8.91
CA ASN A 66 -15.35 0.53 -9.46
C ASN A 66 -14.09 0.63 -10.34
N HIS A 67 -14.18 1.41 -11.41
CA HIS A 67 -13.16 1.49 -12.44
C HIS A 67 -12.71 2.93 -12.71
N ALA A 68 -11.41 3.17 -12.68
CA ALA A 68 -10.81 4.43 -13.10
C ALA A 68 -9.86 4.19 -14.28
N GLY A 69 -9.89 5.06 -15.29
CA GLY A 69 -8.95 4.99 -16.42
C GLY A 69 -7.50 5.29 -16.02
N LYS A 70 -7.29 6.03 -14.93
CA LYS A 70 -5.97 6.42 -14.40
C LYS A 70 -5.80 5.93 -12.96
N ASN A 71 -6.12 6.71 -11.94
CA ASN A 71 -5.76 6.42 -10.55
C ASN A 71 -6.98 6.17 -9.66
N GLY A 72 -6.81 5.37 -8.61
CA GLY A 72 -7.83 5.16 -7.60
C GLY A 72 -9.08 4.51 -8.18
N GLY A 73 -9.03 3.20 -8.43
CA GLY A 73 -10.17 2.50 -9.04
C GLY A 73 -11.48 2.71 -8.28
N ALA A 74 -11.42 2.82 -6.94
CA ALA A 74 -12.52 3.33 -6.13
C ALA A 74 -12.35 4.81 -5.80
N ILE A 75 -11.31 5.15 -5.05
CA ILE A 75 -11.10 6.49 -4.48
C ILE A 75 -9.79 7.06 -4.98
N ASN A 76 -9.84 8.26 -5.55
CA ASN A 76 -8.66 9.07 -5.81
C ASN A 76 -8.69 10.36 -5.00
N ARG A 77 -7.56 10.71 -4.41
CA ARG A 77 -7.29 12.03 -3.85
C ARG A 77 -6.03 12.62 -4.47
N ASP A 78 -6.20 13.73 -5.18
CA ASP A 78 -5.11 14.41 -5.88
C ASP A 78 -4.17 15.17 -4.94
N LYS A 79 -3.01 15.58 -5.47
CA LYS A 79 -1.95 16.23 -4.70
C LYS A 79 -2.49 17.42 -3.90
N SER A 80 -2.16 17.44 -2.61
CA SER A 80 -2.45 18.56 -1.73
C SER A 80 -1.50 19.74 -1.96
N ARG A 81 -1.91 20.95 -1.57
CA ARG A 81 -0.97 22.08 -1.41
C ARG A 81 0.04 21.73 -0.32
N VAL A 82 1.32 21.82 -0.68
CA VAL A 82 2.46 21.56 0.20
C VAL A 82 2.29 22.27 1.54
N GLY A 83 2.43 21.53 2.64
CA GLY A 83 2.40 22.08 4.01
C GLY A 83 1.06 21.98 4.76
N THR A 84 0.05 21.30 4.20
CA THR A 84 -1.22 21.03 4.89
C THR A 84 -1.35 19.57 5.29
N SER A 85 -1.65 19.31 6.56
CA SER A 85 -1.95 17.96 7.07
C SER A 85 -3.44 17.68 6.88
N TYR A 86 -3.75 16.79 5.94
CA TYR A 86 -5.09 16.25 5.74
C TYR A 86 -5.11 14.78 6.15
N GLU A 87 -6.27 14.30 6.61
CA GLU A 87 -6.40 12.93 7.08
C GLU A 87 -7.22 12.09 6.11
N PHE A 88 -6.85 10.82 5.96
CA PHE A 88 -7.64 9.82 5.23
C PHE A 88 -7.86 8.63 6.15
N TYR A 89 -9.10 8.45 6.60
CA TYR A 89 -9.52 7.29 7.38
C TYR A 89 -10.42 6.36 6.58
N VAL A 90 -10.11 5.07 6.65
CA VAL A 90 -10.99 3.98 6.25
C VAL A 90 -11.15 3.06 7.46
N THR A 91 -12.40 2.84 7.89
CA THR A 91 -12.70 1.95 9.02
C THR A 91 -13.84 1.03 8.65
N ASN A 92 -13.70 -0.28 8.90
CA ASN A 92 -14.74 -1.26 8.52
C ASN A 92 -15.11 -1.15 7.03
N GLY A 93 -14.12 -0.87 6.17
CA GLY A 93 -14.31 -0.70 4.74
C GLY A 93 -14.13 -2.02 3.99
N THR A 94 -14.90 -2.23 2.93
CA THR A 94 -14.69 -3.34 1.98
C THR A 94 -14.36 -2.76 0.60
N PHE A 95 -13.20 -3.11 0.05
CA PHE A 95 -12.75 -2.72 -1.28
C PHE A 95 -12.54 -3.98 -2.11
N ASP A 96 -13.50 -4.29 -2.96
CA ASP A 96 -13.51 -5.53 -3.73
C ASP A 96 -13.45 -5.24 -5.23
N SER A 97 -12.48 -5.86 -5.91
CA SER A 97 -12.40 -5.87 -7.37
C SER A 97 -12.36 -4.48 -8.03
N ASN A 98 -11.79 -3.48 -7.36
CA ASN A 98 -11.63 -2.14 -7.95
C ASN A 98 -10.40 -2.08 -8.86
N TRP A 99 -10.50 -1.34 -9.95
CA TRP A 99 -9.49 -1.36 -11.00
C TRP A 99 -9.09 0.02 -11.49
N ALA A 100 -7.79 0.31 -11.39
CA ALA A 100 -7.15 1.46 -12.02
C ALA A 100 -6.44 1.02 -13.31
N PHE A 101 -6.99 1.37 -14.48
CA PHE A 101 -6.45 0.90 -15.77
C PHE A 101 -5.03 1.42 -16.01
N GLY A 102 -4.81 2.72 -16.06
CA GLY A 102 -3.53 3.29 -16.47
C GLY A 102 -2.60 3.77 -15.34
N GLY A 103 -3.06 3.74 -14.08
CA GLY A 103 -2.40 4.45 -12.98
C GLY A 103 -2.24 3.62 -11.72
N THR A 104 -2.25 4.29 -10.58
CA THR A 104 -1.89 3.73 -9.27
C THR A 104 -3.11 3.56 -8.36
N GLY A 105 -2.98 2.71 -7.33
CA GLY A 105 -4.03 2.52 -6.33
C GLY A 105 -5.26 1.85 -6.93
N GLY A 106 -5.24 0.52 -7.09
CA GLY A 106 -6.37 -0.19 -7.68
C GLY A 106 -7.68 0.04 -6.93
N ALA A 107 -7.61 0.20 -5.60
CA ALA A 107 -8.70 0.72 -4.80
C ALA A 107 -8.52 2.20 -4.48
N ILE A 108 -7.45 2.54 -3.76
CA ILE A 108 -7.22 3.87 -3.20
C ILE A 108 -5.92 4.42 -3.74
N ASN A 109 -6.00 5.60 -4.35
CA ASN A 109 -4.83 6.43 -4.63
C ASN A 109 -4.92 7.72 -3.80
N ASP A 110 -3.92 7.95 -2.95
CA ASP A 110 -3.73 9.21 -2.25
C ASP A 110 -2.39 9.82 -2.67
N ALA A 111 -2.44 10.96 -3.36
CA ALA A 111 -1.27 11.69 -3.81
C ALA A 111 -0.88 12.84 -2.87
N THR A 112 -1.51 12.98 -1.69
CA THR A 112 -1.29 14.12 -0.79
C THR A 112 0.03 14.03 -0.04
N GLY A 113 0.55 12.82 0.14
CA GLY A 113 1.71 12.53 0.99
C GLY A 113 1.36 12.35 2.47
N CYS A 114 0.13 12.67 2.87
CA CYS A 114 -0.35 12.39 4.22
C CYS A 114 -0.60 10.88 4.43
N PRO A 115 -0.61 10.40 5.69
CA PRO A 115 -0.88 9.01 5.98
C PRO A 115 -2.30 8.61 5.57
N VAL A 116 -2.42 7.48 4.87
CA VAL A 116 -3.70 6.77 4.71
C VAL A 116 -3.84 5.78 5.86
N LYS A 117 -4.85 6.00 6.71
CA LYS A 117 -5.13 5.20 7.90
C LYS A 117 -6.26 4.23 7.62
N VAL A 118 -5.99 2.94 7.79
CA VAL A 118 -6.90 1.83 7.47
C VAL A 118 -7.03 0.93 8.68
N THR A 119 -8.26 0.74 9.16
CA THR A 119 -8.51 -0.09 10.35
C THR A 119 -9.67 -1.05 10.11
N THR A 120 -9.51 -2.32 10.51
CA THR A 120 -10.57 -3.33 10.46
C THR A 120 -11.21 -3.41 9.06
N SER A 121 -10.41 -3.41 8.00
CA SER A 121 -10.91 -3.28 6.62
C SER A 121 -10.39 -4.41 5.73
N VAL A 122 -11.09 -4.63 4.61
CA VAL A 122 -10.82 -5.73 3.69
C VAL A 122 -10.60 -5.18 2.28
N PHE A 123 -9.48 -5.58 1.65
CA PHE A 123 -9.11 -5.24 0.28
C PHE A 123 -8.88 -6.51 -0.52
N THR A 124 -9.79 -6.85 -1.42
CA THR A 124 -9.75 -8.08 -2.22
C THR A 124 -9.75 -7.78 -3.71
N PHE A 125 -8.93 -8.49 -4.47
CA PHE A 125 -8.93 -8.47 -5.95
C PHE A 125 -8.77 -7.07 -6.57
N ASN A 126 -8.21 -6.09 -5.86
CA ASN A 126 -7.99 -4.77 -6.43
C ASN A 126 -6.75 -4.80 -7.33
N GLN A 127 -6.83 -4.10 -8.46
CA GLN A 127 -5.79 -4.17 -9.48
C GLN A 127 -5.39 -2.81 -10.04
N CYS A 128 -4.12 -2.64 -10.39
CA CYS A 128 -3.65 -1.52 -11.20
C CYS A 128 -2.53 -1.92 -12.18
N HIS A 129 -2.35 -1.18 -13.28
CA HIS A 129 -1.15 -1.31 -14.12
C HIS A 129 0.05 -0.49 -13.60
N GLY A 130 -0.19 0.48 -12.72
CA GLY A 130 0.85 1.22 -12.03
C GLY A 130 1.31 0.51 -10.77
N ASN A 131 1.23 1.20 -9.64
CA ASN A 131 1.71 0.71 -8.34
C ASN A 131 0.61 0.74 -7.28
N GLY A 132 0.74 -0.12 -6.25
CA GLY A 132 -0.24 -0.23 -5.17
C GLY A 132 -1.52 -0.89 -5.65
N GLY A 133 -1.52 -2.21 -5.77
CA GLY A 133 -2.67 -2.94 -6.32
C GLY A 133 -3.97 -2.69 -5.56
N ALA A 134 -3.89 -2.51 -4.24
CA ALA A 134 -4.97 -1.93 -3.45
C ALA A 134 -4.73 -0.45 -3.17
N ILE A 135 -3.64 -0.11 -2.47
CA ILE A 135 -3.39 1.24 -1.95
C ILE A 135 -2.06 1.77 -2.49
N ASN A 136 -2.10 2.97 -3.06
CA ASN A 136 -0.92 3.78 -3.31
C ASN A 136 -1.02 5.08 -2.51
N ALA A 137 -0.12 5.27 -1.56
CA ALA A 137 -0.10 6.41 -0.66
C ALA A 137 1.34 6.85 -0.35
N GLY A 138 1.51 8.05 0.22
CA GLY A 138 2.82 8.48 0.69
C GLY A 138 3.31 7.62 1.85
N THR A 139 2.50 7.56 2.90
CA THR A 139 2.68 6.66 4.06
C THR A 139 1.36 5.99 4.40
N VAL A 140 1.42 4.90 5.15
CA VAL A 140 0.23 4.16 5.61
C VAL A 140 0.30 3.83 7.08
N GLU A 141 -0.87 3.80 7.72
CA GLU A 141 -1.09 3.22 9.04
C GLU A 141 -2.21 2.19 8.90
N VAL A 142 -1.86 0.91 8.90
CA VAL A 142 -2.79 -0.19 8.65
C VAL A 142 -2.89 -1.06 9.90
N THR A 143 -4.10 -1.26 10.40
CA THR A 143 -4.36 -2.07 11.59
C THR A 143 -5.51 -3.04 11.38
N ASP A 144 -5.36 -4.27 11.89
CA ASP A 144 -6.42 -5.29 11.95
C ASP A 144 -7.13 -5.52 10.60
N SER A 145 -6.39 -5.50 9.49
CA SER A 145 -6.96 -5.47 8.13
C SER A 145 -6.46 -6.63 7.26
N GLU A 146 -7.25 -6.94 6.23
CA GLU A 146 -7.02 -8.05 5.30
C GLU A 146 -6.77 -7.52 3.89
N PHE A 147 -5.69 -7.98 3.25
CA PHE A 147 -5.33 -7.68 1.88
C PHE A 147 -5.08 -8.98 1.12
N GLU A 148 -6.01 -9.35 0.25
CA GLU A 148 -5.94 -10.63 -0.47
C GLU A 148 -6.09 -10.45 -1.99
N HIS A 149 -5.27 -11.18 -2.76
CA HIS A 149 -5.38 -11.20 -4.23
C HIS A 149 -5.28 -9.83 -4.92
N ASN A 150 -4.64 -8.84 -4.29
CA ASN A 150 -4.43 -7.55 -4.92
C ASN A 150 -3.22 -7.61 -5.86
N LYS A 151 -3.31 -6.88 -6.98
CA LYS A 151 -2.34 -7.00 -8.08
C LYS A 151 -1.86 -5.65 -8.60
N SER A 152 -0.54 -5.53 -8.70
CA SER A 152 0.14 -4.39 -9.30
C SER A 152 1.03 -4.86 -10.46
N MET A 153 1.00 -4.18 -11.62
CA MET A 153 2.02 -4.40 -12.67
C MET A 153 3.29 -3.59 -12.43
N GLY A 154 3.37 -2.87 -11.32
CA GLY A 154 4.56 -2.18 -10.83
C GLY A 154 4.98 -2.77 -9.48
N ASN A 155 5.07 -1.91 -8.46
CA ASN A 155 5.46 -2.27 -7.11
C ASN A 155 4.25 -2.31 -6.16
N GLY A 156 4.38 -3.05 -5.05
CA GLY A 156 3.38 -3.12 -3.99
C GLY A 156 2.10 -3.79 -4.46
N GLY A 157 2.06 -5.12 -4.47
CA GLY A 157 0.88 -5.85 -4.95
C GLY A 157 -0.37 -5.54 -4.15
N ALA A 158 -0.25 -5.37 -2.83
CA ALA A 158 -1.29 -4.78 -2.00
C ALA A 158 -1.05 -3.28 -1.81
N ILE A 159 0.06 -2.91 -1.16
CA ILE A 159 0.31 -1.54 -0.72
C ILE A 159 1.65 -1.05 -1.23
N ARG A 160 1.65 0.17 -1.75
CA ARG A 160 2.86 0.96 -1.96
C ARG A 160 2.82 2.24 -1.14
N GLY A 161 3.80 2.39 -0.24
CA GLY A 161 4.20 3.66 0.35
C GLY A 161 5.30 4.32 -0.50
N TYR A 162 5.00 5.40 -1.21
CA TYR A 162 5.95 6.07 -2.09
C TYR A 162 6.77 7.16 -1.37
N GLN A 163 7.97 7.37 -1.89
CA GLN A 163 8.91 8.38 -1.40
C GLN A 163 8.30 9.80 -1.42
N ASN A 164 8.23 10.44 -0.27
CA ASN A 164 7.78 11.83 -0.13
C ASN A 164 8.59 12.54 0.99
N SER A 165 8.48 13.86 1.08
CA SER A 165 9.22 14.67 2.07
C SER A 165 8.57 14.71 3.45
N CYS A 166 7.53 13.91 3.71
CA CYS A 166 6.89 13.88 5.01
C CYS A 166 7.73 13.07 6.02
N VAL A 167 7.54 13.36 7.30
CA VAL A 167 8.26 12.72 8.42
C VAL A 167 7.48 11.56 9.05
N TYR A 168 6.43 11.08 8.38
CA TYR A 168 5.60 10.00 8.90
C TYR A 168 6.25 8.63 8.65
N GLU A 169 6.00 7.70 9.57
CA GLU A 169 6.41 6.30 9.46
C GLU A 169 5.34 5.49 8.72
N ASN A 170 5.73 4.36 8.14
CA ASN A 170 4.79 3.33 7.73
C ASN A 170 4.55 2.36 8.89
N ILE A 171 3.30 2.17 9.27
CA ILE A 171 2.93 1.30 10.39
C ILE A 171 1.93 0.27 9.88
N VAL A 172 2.21 -1.01 10.09
CA VAL A 172 1.34 -2.12 9.74
C VAL A 172 1.25 -3.07 10.93
N LYS A 173 0.07 -3.24 11.51
CA LYS A 173 -0.14 -4.05 12.73
C LYS A 173 -1.31 -5.00 12.62
N GLY A 174 -1.21 -6.19 13.21
CA GLY A 174 -2.34 -7.11 13.34
C GLY A 174 -3.00 -7.49 12.00
N SER A 175 -2.28 -7.38 10.89
CA SER A 175 -2.86 -7.39 9.54
C SER A 175 -2.32 -8.54 8.70
N ASN A 176 -3.11 -8.95 7.71
CA ASN A 176 -2.86 -10.12 6.90
C ASN A 176 -2.76 -9.74 5.41
N PHE A 177 -1.69 -10.19 4.77
CA PHE A 177 -1.40 -9.95 3.36
C PHE A 177 -1.17 -11.29 2.67
N LYS A 178 -2.17 -11.75 1.90
CA LYS A 178 -2.15 -13.06 1.26
C LYS A 178 -2.34 -13.01 -0.25
N PHE A 179 -1.62 -13.85 -0.99
CA PHE A 179 -1.82 -14.02 -2.43
C PHE A 179 -1.76 -12.73 -3.27
N ASN A 180 -1.08 -11.69 -2.78
CA ASN A 180 -0.90 -10.46 -3.51
C ASN A 180 0.28 -10.61 -4.48
N SER A 181 0.24 -9.87 -5.59
CA SER A 181 1.28 -9.95 -6.61
C SER A 181 1.69 -8.60 -7.17
N ALA A 182 2.99 -8.43 -7.36
CA ALA A 182 3.60 -7.28 -8.02
C ALA A 182 4.47 -7.77 -9.18
N ALA A 183 4.57 -7.02 -10.29
CA ALA A 183 5.51 -7.39 -11.34
C ALA A 183 6.97 -7.02 -10.99
N LEU A 184 7.17 -6.01 -10.14
CA LEU A 184 8.49 -5.49 -9.76
C LEU A 184 8.85 -5.86 -8.31
N GLY A 185 8.69 -4.96 -7.36
CA GLY A 185 9.05 -5.15 -5.96
C GLY A 185 7.85 -5.27 -5.02
N GLY A 186 7.98 -6.07 -3.96
CA GLY A 186 7.03 -6.09 -2.85
C GLY A 186 5.70 -6.73 -3.24
N GLY A 187 5.65 -8.06 -3.27
CA GLY A 187 4.45 -8.78 -3.70
C GLY A 187 3.23 -8.43 -2.85
N ALA A 188 3.42 -8.18 -1.56
CA ALA A 188 2.43 -7.50 -0.72
C ALA A 188 2.77 -6.01 -0.54
N LEU A 189 3.93 -5.74 0.08
CA LEU A 189 4.27 -4.44 0.63
C LEU A 189 5.52 -3.86 -0.04
N TYR A 190 5.43 -2.61 -0.47
CA TYR A 190 6.59 -1.85 -0.97
C TYR A 190 6.70 -0.51 -0.25
N PHE A 191 7.86 -0.25 0.36
CA PHE A 191 8.17 1.03 1.03
C PHE A 191 9.47 1.67 0.53
N GLY A 192 9.42 2.98 0.28
CA GLY A 192 10.54 3.80 -0.19
C GLY A 192 11.56 4.18 0.89
N THR A 193 12.57 4.97 0.53
CA THR A 193 13.78 5.25 1.33
C THR A 193 13.64 6.26 2.49
N PHE A 194 12.55 7.03 2.57
CA PHE A 194 12.46 8.18 3.50
C PHE A 194 11.66 7.94 4.78
N HIS A 195 11.08 6.75 4.94
CA HIS A 195 10.17 6.47 6.05
C HIS A 195 10.63 5.21 6.77
N ASP A 196 10.73 5.29 8.09
CA ASP A 196 10.87 4.10 8.91
C ASP A 196 9.59 3.27 8.79
N THR A 197 9.75 1.96 8.85
CA THR A 197 8.66 1.00 8.67
C THR A 197 8.59 0.07 9.87
N LEU A 198 7.42 0.01 10.52
CA LEU A 198 7.12 -0.97 11.55
C LEU A 198 6.06 -1.94 11.02
N ILE A 199 6.39 -3.24 11.02
CA ILE A 199 5.46 -4.34 10.76
C ILE A 199 5.41 -5.21 12.01
N GLU A 200 4.24 -5.30 12.64
CA GLU A 200 4.07 -5.98 13.94
C GLU A 200 2.84 -6.90 13.93
N ASP A 201 2.97 -8.11 14.48
CA ASP A 201 1.86 -9.06 14.63
C ASP A 201 1.10 -9.33 13.30
N CYS A 202 1.82 -9.41 12.18
CA CYS A 202 1.24 -9.55 10.85
C CYS A 202 1.50 -10.94 10.23
N THR A 203 0.62 -11.37 9.33
CA THR A 203 0.89 -12.49 8.42
C THR A 203 1.12 -11.98 7.00
N ILE A 204 2.25 -12.34 6.39
CA ILE A 204 2.57 -12.00 5.00
C ILE A 204 2.87 -13.32 4.28
N ALA A 205 1.87 -13.84 3.57
CA ALA A 205 1.93 -15.19 3.03
C ALA A 205 1.58 -15.30 1.54
N ASP A 206 2.25 -16.22 0.85
CA ASP A 206 1.92 -16.61 -0.53
C ASP A 206 1.88 -15.43 -1.52
N ASN A 207 2.65 -14.38 -1.25
CA ASN A 207 2.75 -13.22 -2.14
C ASN A 207 3.88 -13.43 -3.16
N SER A 208 3.81 -12.74 -4.30
CA SER A 208 4.79 -12.92 -5.37
C SER A 208 5.25 -11.62 -6.02
N ALA A 209 6.55 -11.55 -6.34
CA ALA A 209 7.15 -10.41 -7.05
C ALA A 209 8.41 -10.79 -7.84
N SER A 210 9.03 -9.83 -8.52
CA SER A 210 10.40 -10.00 -9.03
C SER A 210 11.41 -9.93 -7.88
N ASN A 211 11.29 -8.91 -7.02
CA ASN A 211 12.08 -8.74 -5.81
C ASN A 211 11.18 -8.57 -4.58
N GLY A 212 11.54 -9.14 -3.44
CA GLY A 212 10.75 -9.02 -2.22
C GLY A 212 9.39 -9.68 -2.40
N GLY A 213 9.36 -11.01 -2.48
CA GLY A 213 8.13 -11.76 -2.73
C GLY A 213 7.02 -11.38 -1.75
N GLY A 214 7.37 -11.18 -0.48
CA GLY A 214 6.49 -10.56 0.51
C GLY A 214 6.68 -9.04 0.57
N ILE A 215 7.86 -8.61 1.03
CA ILE A 215 8.16 -7.21 1.35
C ILE A 215 9.37 -6.74 0.55
N THR A 216 9.25 -5.55 -0.04
CA THR A 216 10.40 -4.73 -0.43
C THR A 216 10.41 -3.47 0.41
N ASN A 217 11.56 -3.20 1.03
CA ASN A 217 11.75 -1.97 1.78
C ASN A 217 13.11 -1.34 1.46
N HIS A 218 13.12 -0.03 1.31
CA HIS A 218 14.32 0.75 1.01
C HIS A 218 14.73 1.72 2.14
N GLY A 219 13.93 1.82 3.22
CA GLY A 219 14.24 2.58 4.43
C GLY A 219 14.63 1.67 5.60
N CYS A 220 14.50 2.16 6.84
CA CYS A 220 14.66 1.31 8.01
C CYS A 220 13.40 0.50 8.28
N MET A 221 13.57 -0.74 8.74
CA MET A 221 12.44 -1.63 9.00
C MET A 221 12.60 -2.44 10.28
N ILE A 222 11.52 -2.48 11.05
CA ILE A 222 11.35 -3.35 12.20
C ILE A 222 10.23 -4.33 11.87
N VAL A 223 10.52 -5.61 11.97
CA VAL A 223 9.55 -6.71 11.83
C VAL A 223 9.46 -7.41 13.18
N LYS A 224 8.29 -7.40 13.80
CA LYS A 224 8.08 -7.97 15.13
C LYS A 224 6.92 -8.96 15.13
N ASN A 225 7.14 -10.15 15.68
CA ASN A 225 6.10 -11.17 15.88
C ASN A 225 5.31 -11.51 14.59
N CYS A 226 5.97 -11.50 13.43
CA CYS A 226 5.30 -11.73 12.16
C CYS A 226 5.50 -13.15 11.64
N GLU A 227 4.52 -13.65 10.89
CA GLU A 227 4.61 -14.86 10.08
C GLU A 227 4.83 -14.49 8.61
N ILE A 228 6.01 -14.78 8.06
CA ILE A 228 6.36 -14.46 6.66
C ILE A 228 6.69 -15.74 5.91
N TYR A 229 5.75 -16.29 5.14
CA TYR A 229 5.93 -17.61 4.53
C TYR A 229 5.32 -17.79 3.14
N GLY A 230 5.80 -18.78 2.40
CA GLY A 230 5.24 -19.10 1.07
C GLY A 230 5.44 -18.00 0.02
N ASN A 231 6.18 -16.93 0.33
CA ASN A 231 6.37 -15.82 -0.59
C ASN A 231 7.44 -16.18 -1.62
N SER A 232 7.23 -15.74 -2.86
CA SER A 232 8.09 -16.08 -3.98
C SER A 232 8.58 -14.86 -4.75
N ALA A 233 9.90 -14.69 -4.83
CA ALA A 233 10.56 -13.74 -5.71
C ALA A 233 11.16 -14.47 -6.92
N SER A 234 11.01 -13.94 -8.13
CA SER A 234 11.68 -14.52 -9.31
C SER A 234 13.18 -14.20 -9.41
N ASP A 235 13.66 -13.23 -8.61
CA ASP A 235 15.06 -12.85 -8.50
C ASP A 235 15.56 -12.83 -7.04
N CYS A 236 15.27 -11.78 -6.28
CA CYS A 236 15.87 -11.57 -4.95
C CYS A 236 14.86 -11.45 -3.81
N GLY A 237 15.18 -11.99 -2.64
CA GLY A 237 14.43 -11.74 -1.40
C GLY A 237 13.05 -12.40 -1.42
N GLY A 238 13.00 -13.72 -1.23
CA GLY A 238 11.74 -14.47 -1.29
C GLY A 238 10.72 -13.93 -0.28
N GLY A 239 11.13 -13.83 0.98
CA GLY A 239 10.37 -13.14 2.02
C GLY A 239 10.57 -11.63 1.95
N ILE A 240 11.80 -11.18 2.23
CA ILE A 240 12.15 -9.77 2.38
C ILE A 240 13.29 -9.39 1.42
N TYR A 241 13.14 -8.26 0.76
CA TYR A 241 14.19 -7.58 0.01
C TYR A 241 14.47 -6.21 0.61
N LEU A 242 15.74 -5.98 0.99
CA LEU A 242 16.27 -4.69 1.39
C LEU A 242 17.16 -4.16 0.27
N GLY A 243 16.70 -3.10 -0.40
CA GLY A 243 17.41 -2.52 -1.52
C GLY A 243 17.92 -1.13 -1.23
N GLU A 244 19.04 -0.78 -1.85
CA GLU A 244 19.43 0.62 -2.01
C GLU A 244 18.83 1.17 -3.30
N LYS A 245 18.30 2.40 -3.26
CA LYS A 245 18.04 3.15 -4.49
C LYS A 245 19.33 3.90 -4.84
N ALA A 246 19.88 3.62 -6.01
CA ALA A 246 21.24 3.97 -6.44
C ALA A 246 21.59 5.47 -6.53
N GLU A 247 20.78 6.40 -6.04
CA GLU A 247 20.90 7.83 -6.38
C GLU A 247 20.75 8.83 -5.22
N MET A 248 20.94 8.48 -3.95
CA MET A 248 20.90 9.50 -2.90
C MET A 248 22.00 9.44 -1.83
N ASP A 249 22.35 10.66 -1.43
CA ASP A 249 23.34 11.14 -0.47
C ASP A 249 23.57 10.18 0.71
N TYR A 250 24.84 9.91 1.01
CA TYR A 250 25.32 8.90 1.99
C TYR A 250 24.80 9.15 3.42
N LYS A 251 24.15 10.29 3.68
CA LYS A 251 23.63 10.74 4.98
C LYS A 251 22.19 10.32 5.30
N MET A 252 21.45 9.73 4.36
CA MET A 252 20.05 9.26 4.59
C MET A 252 19.88 7.75 4.41
N ARG A 253 20.95 6.97 4.64
CA ARG A 253 20.90 5.51 4.67
C ARG A 253 20.43 5.04 6.04
N CYS A 254 19.14 4.77 6.16
CA CYS A 254 18.67 3.85 7.18
C CYS A 254 18.34 2.55 6.44
N THR A 255 19.27 1.60 6.47
CA THR A 255 19.17 0.28 5.79
C THR A 255 19.19 -0.84 6.82
N HIS A 256 18.66 -0.56 8.02
CA HIS A 256 18.64 -1.51 9.12
C HIS A 256 17.35 -2.32 9.12
N LEU A 257 17.49 -3.64 9.16
CA LEU A 257 16.38 -4.54 9.47
C LEU A 257 16.56 -5.12 10.87
N THR A 258 15.56 -4.94 11.73
CA THR A 258 15.45 -5.70 12.99
C THR A 258 14.28 -6.67 12.90
N VAL A 259 14.54 -7.97 13.06
CA VAL A 259 13.50 -9.00 13.17
C VAL A 259 13.50 -9.57 14.59
N SER A 260 12.36 -9.53 15.28
CA SER A 260 12.19 -10.09 16.62
C SER A 260 10.90 -10.90 16.75
N GLY A 261 10.94 -12.06 17.40
CA GLY A 261 9.80 -12.99 17.41
C GLY A 261 9.36 -13.47 16.02
N GLY A 262 8.34 -14.33 15.97
CA GLY A 262 7.75 -14.80 14.71
C GLY A 262 8.62 -15.74 13.87
N ASN A 263 8.13 -16.10 12.68
CA ASN A 263 8.73 -17.10 11.81
C ASN A 263 8.83 -16.64 10.34
N ILE A 264 9.97 -16.88 9.69
CA ILE A 264 10.19 -16.64 8.25
C ILE A 264 10.61 -17.94 7.54
N TYR A 265 9.72 -18.58 6.79
CA TYR A 265 9.97 -19.93 6.26
C TYR A 265 9.26 -20.20 4.93
N ARG A 266 9.70 -21.24 4.19
CA ARG A 266 9.07 -21.65 2.92
C ARG A 266 8.98 -20.53 1.87
N ASN A 267 9.86 -19.53 1.95
CA ASN A 267 9.97 -18.51 0.92
C ASN A 267 10.94 -19.00 -0.18
N SER A 268 10.77 -18.53 -1.42
CA SER A 268 11.60 -18.92 -2.56
C SER A 268 12.11 -17.73 -3.35
N ALA A 269 13.39 -17.77 -3.74
CA ALA A 269 14.03 -16.79 -4.61
C ALA A 269 15.29 -17.40 -5.24
N LYS A 270 15.81 -16.79 -6.31
CA LYS A 270 17.14 -17.16 -6.83
C LYS A 270 18.25 -16.76 -5.85
N ARG A 271 18.08 -15.62 -5.16
CA ARG A 271 19.05 -15.07 -4.20
C ARG A 271 18.32 -14.62 -2.93
N GLY A 272 18.75 -15.13 -1.77
CA GLY A 272 18.19 -14.77 -0.46
C GLY A 272 16.73 -15.16 -0.30
N THR A 273 16.44 -16.41 0.12
CA THR A 273 15.06 -16.85 0.24
C THR A 273 14.34 -16.23 1.44
N VAL A 274 15.03 -16.05 2.57
CA VAL A 274 14.52 -15.34 3.75
C VAL A 274 14.67 -13.84 3.55
N LEU A 275 15.91 -13.43 3.27
CA LEU A 275 16.32 -12.04 3.17
C LEU A 275 17.35 -11.89 2.05
N TYR A 276 17.18 -10.85 1.22
CA TYR A 276 18.24 -10.33 0.38
C TYR A 276 18.56 -8.90 0.80
N TYR A 277 19.83 -8.55 0.94
CA TYR A 277 20.27 -7.19 1.26
C TYR A 277 21.40 -6.70 0.35
N VAL A 278 21.52 -5.38 0.18
CA VAL A 278 22.61 -4.75 -0.59
C VAL A 278 23.71 -4.26 0.36
N SER A 279 24.97 -4.42 -0.05
CA SER A 279 26.17 -3.98 0.69
C SER A 279 26.02 -2.58 1.28
N GLY A 280 26.23 -2.45 2.61
CA GLY A 280 25.98 -1.21 3.37
C GLY A 280 24.66 -1.23 4.15
N SER A 281 23.85 -2.28 4.01
CA SER A 281 22.71 -2.58 4.87
C SER A 281 23.12 -3.46 6.04
N ASP A 282 22.65 -3.12 7.24
CA ASP A 282 22.82 -3.91 8.44
C ASP A 282 21.52 -4.66 8.76
N TYR A 283 21.61 -5.88 9.28
CA TYR A 283 20.44 -6.61 9.73
C TYR A 283 20.71 -7.32 11.05
N LYS A 284 19.66 -7.46 11.86
CA LYS A 284 19.72 -8.12 13.16
C LYS A 284 18.48 -8.96 13.36
N PHE A 285 18.68 -10.28 13.45
CA PHE A 285 17.68 -11.19 14.00
C PHE A 285 17.93 -11.28 15.50
N VAL A 286 16.92 -10.97 16.31
CA VAL A 286 16.98 -10.96 17.78
C VAL A 286 15.88 -11.82 18.38
N ASP A 287 16.06 -12.17 19.65
CA ASP A 287 15.09 -12.75 20.58
C ASP A 287 13.83 -13.36 19.94
N GLY A 288 13.85 -14.67 19.75
CA GLY A 288 12.68 -15.45 19.34
C GLY A 288 12.37 -15.46 17.85
N ALA A 289 13.09 -14.71 17.00
CA ALA A 289 12.93 -14.80 15.55
C ALA A 289 13.47 -16.14 15.01
N GLN A 290 12.65 -16.88 14.27
CA GLN A 290 13.05 -18.13 13.63
C GLN A 290 12.97 -18.01 12.10
N TYR A 291 13.91 -18.63 11.38
CA TYR A 291 13.86 -18.66 9.92
C TYR A 291 14.41 -19.96 9.32
N ASN A 292 13.92 -20.29 8.13
CA ASN A 292 14.43 -21.40 7.33
C ASN A 292 14.64 -20.95 5.88
N GLY A 293 15.90 -20.90 5.46
CA GLY A 293 16.32 -20.51 4.12
C GLY A 293 17.65 -19.76 4.11
N SER A 294 17.97 -19.13 2.99
CA SER A 294 19.21 -18.37 2.82
C SER A 294 19.01 -16.88 3.06
N ILE A 295 20.05 -16.26 3.61
CA ILE A 295 20.26 -14.82 3.64
C ILE A 295 21.38 -14.54 2.63
N TYR A 296 21.21 -13.54 1.77
CA TYR A 296 22.17 -13.18 0.72
C TYR A 296 22.46 -11.69 0.71
#